data_AF-A0A3B8ZBA8-F1
#
_entry.id   AF-A0A3B8ZBA8-F1
#
_cell.length_a   1.000
_cell.length_b   1.000
_cell.length_c   1.000
_cell.angle_alpha   90.00
_cell.angle_beta   90.00
_cell.angle_gamma   90.00
#
_symmetry.space_group_name_H-M   'P 1'
#
loop_
_entity.id
_entity.type
_entity.pdbx_description
1 polymer ?
#
loop_
_entity_poly.entity_id
_entity_poly.type
_entity_poly.pdbx_seq_one_letter_code
_entity_poly.pdbx_strand_id
1 'polypeptide(L)'
;EHENGFNLSVRETPDLSICLNARTGNVISCYAMSTAANQSSDWNAQELTRNFHVRTFGLGYDISKAQRSILLGSSVILSSLINGNQNREVFLNR
;
A
#
# COMPACT_ATOMS: atom_id res chain seq x y z
N GLU A 1 -13.59 18.18 -1.17
CA GLU A 1 -13.78 16.78 -1.63
C GLU A 1 -14.01 16.79 -3.14
N HIS A 2 -13.55 15.76 -3.87
CA HIS A 2 -13.75 15.68 -5.32
C HIS A 2 -15.14 15.11 -5.62
N GLU A 3 -15.84 15.65 -6.62
CA GLU A 3 -17.22 15.27 -6.95
C GLU A 3 -17.38 13.77 -7.27
N ASN A 4 -16.30 13.16 -7.77
CA ASN A 4 -16.18 11.73 -8.05
C ASN A 4 -15.33 10.92 -7.04
N GLY A 5 -15.05 11.50 -5.88
CA GLY A 5 -14.31 10.82 -4.82
C GLY A 5 -15.15 9.81 -4.05
N PHE A 6 -14.47 8.82 -3.46
CA PHE A 6 -15.02 8.01 -2.38
C PHE A 6 -14.85 8.73 -1.05
N ASN A 7 -15.75 8.47 -0.10
CA ASN A 7 -15.70 9.08 1.22
C ASN A 7 -14.89 8.16 2.17
N LEU A 8 -14.03 8.76 3.00
CA LEU A 8 -13.33 8.07 4.07
C LEU A 8 -13.89 8.50 5.41
N SER A 9 -14.37 7.54 6.20
CA SER A 9 -14.80 7.79 7.58
C SER A 9 -13.83 7.15 8.57
N VAL A 10 -13.36 7.92 9.55
CA VAL A 10 -12.53 7.44 10.66
C VAL A 10 -13.37 7.42 11.94
N ARG A 11 -13.23 6.36 12.74
CA ARG A 11 -13.89 6.22 14.04
C ARG A 11 -12.89 5.72 15.07
N GLU A 12 -12.98 6.21 16.30
CA GLU A 12 -12.07 5.84 17.39
C GLU A 12 -12.70 4.92 18.44
N THR A 13 -14.02 4.65 18.36
CA THR A 13 -14.74 3.87 19.38
C THR A 13 -15.47 2.68 18.75
N PRO A 14 -15.33 1.44 19.29
CA PRO A 14 -14.45 1.02 20.39
C PRO A 14 -12.97 0.84 20.00
N ASP A 15 -12.68 0.66 18.72
CA ASP A 15 -11.33 0.55 18.15
C ASP A 15 -11.11 1.62 17.08
N LEU A 16 -9.85 1.98 16.83
CA LEU A 16 -9.49 2.90 15.76
C LEU A 16 -9.73 2.23 14.41
N SER A 17 -10.61 2.80 13.61
CA SER A 17 -11.04 2.24 12.34
C SER A 17 -11.18 3.29 11.25
N ILE A 18 -10.97 2.85 10.02
CA ILE A 18 -11.12 3.65 8.81
C ILE A 18 -11.89 2.84 7.77
N CYS A 19 -12.89 3.47 7.16
CA CYS A 19 -13.76 2.86 6.18
C CYS A 19 -13.84 3.69 4.90
N LEU A 20 -13.69 3.02 3.76
CA LEU A 20 -13.98 3.53 2.43
C LEU A 20 -15.46 3.32 2.14
N ASN A 21 -16.19 4.40 1.91
CA ASN A 21 -17.61 4.38 1.63
C ASN A 21 -17.86 4.80 0.18
N ALA A 22 -18.78 4.08 -0.47
CA ALA A 22 -19.41 4.53 -1.71
C ALA A 22 -20.17 5.82 -1.45
N ARG A 23 -20.42 6.59 -2.52
CA ARG A 23 -21.24 7.81 -2.44
C ARG A 23 -22.67 7.54 -1.96
N THR A 24 -23.16 6.31 -2.11
CA THR A 24 -24.46 5.85 -1.60
C THR A 24 -24.46 5.55 -0.10
N GLY A 25 -23.32 5.73 0.59
CA GLY A 25 -23.17 5.44 2.02
C GLY A 25 -22.80 3.99 2.33
N ASN A 26 -22.76 3.11 1.32
CA ASN A 26 -22.38 1.72 1.50
C ASN A 26 -20.88 1.58 1.78
N VAL A 27 -20.53 0.78 2.77
CA VAL A 27 -19.13 0.43 3.08
C VAL A 27 -18.57 -0.47 1.99
N ILE A 28 -17.43 -0.09 1.42
CA ILE A 28 -16.68 -0.87 0.44
C ILE A 28 -15.58 -1.69 1.13
N SER A 29 -14.82 -1.04 2.00
CA SER A 29 -13.71 -1.65 2.75
C SER A 29 -13.55 -0.95 4.09
N CYS A 30 -13.35 -1.71 5.16
CA CYS A 30 -13.00 -1.18 6.47
C CYS A 30 -11.78 -1.89 7.01
N TYR A 31 -10.97 -1.13 7.73
CA TYR A 31 -9.90 -1.68 8.56
C TYR A 31 -10.04 -1.12 9.98
N ALA A 32 -9.89 -2.00 10.96
CA ALA A 32 -9.90 -1.66 12.37
C ALA A 32 -8.66 -2.22 13.04
N MET A 33 -8.11 -1.47 13.99
CA MET A 33 -7.01 -1.90 14.84
C MET A 33 -7.17 -1.32 16.25
N SER A 34 -6.66 -2.06 17.22
CA SER A 34 -6.52 -1.52 18.58
C SER A 34 -5.38 -0.50 18.61
N THR A 35 -5.53 0.55 19.43
CA THR A 35 -4.47 1.54 19.63
C THR A 35 -3.37 0.94 20.51
N ALA A 36 -2.12 1.10 20.06
CA ALA A 36 -0.97 0.72 20.86
C ALA A 36 -0.77 1.76 21.99
N ALA A 37 -1.08 1.36 23.23
CA ALA A 37 -1.04 2.24 24.41
C ALA A 37 0.36 2.79 24.73
N ASN A 38 1.42 2.14 24.25
CA ASN A 38 2.82 2.57 24.41
C ASN A 38 3.33 3.44 23.25
N GLN A 39 2.50 3.75 22.26
CA GLN A 39 2.85 4.56 21.10
C GLN A 39 2.08 5.88 21.09
N SER A 40 2.58 6.86 20.36
CA SER A 40 1.88 8.13 20.18
C SER A 40 0.60 7.97 19.35
N SER A 41 -0.32 8.94 19.45
CA SER A 41 -1.49 9.05 18.57
C SER A 41 -1.08 9.07 17.10
N ASP A 42 -0.01 9.79 16.76
CA ASP A 42 0.47 9.95 15.40
C ASP A 42 0.98 8.64 14.83
N TRP A 43 1.69 7.85 15.64
CA TRP A 43 2.13 6.52 15.25
C TRP A 43 0.93 5.59 15.00
N ASN A 44 -0.07 5.61 15.87
CA ASN A 44 -1.30 4.83 15.68
C ASN A 44 -2.04 5.25 14.40
N ALA A 45 -2.15 6.55 14.13
CA ALA A 45 -2.78 7.06 12.90
C ALA A 45 -2.01 6.65 11.64
N GLN A 46 -0.67 6.70 11.69
CA GLN A 46 0.20 6.28 10.59
C GLN A 46 0.05 4.78 10.34
N GLU A 47 0.08 3.96 11.38
CA GLU A 47 -0.01 2.51 11.28
C GLU A 47 -1.41 2.07 10.80
N LEU A 48 -2.47 2.72 11.27
CA LEU A 48 -3.84 2.52 10.75
C LEU A 48 -3.90 2.80 9.26
N THR A 49 -3.40 3.97 8.83
CA THR A 49 -3.47 4.41 7.44
C THR A 49 -2.69 3.48 6.53
N ARG A 50 -1.49 3.06 6.95
CA ARG A 50 -0.66 2.11 6.22
C ARG A 50 -1.37 0.78 6.02
N ASN A 51 -1.90 0.19 7.09
CA ASN A 51 -2.56 -1.11 7.02
C ASN A 51 -3.87 -1.06 6.23
N PHE A 52 -4.65 0.01 6.39
CA PHE A 52 -5.83 0.25 5.58
C PHE A 52 -5.50 0.34 4.09
N HIS A 53 -4.45 1.07 3.72
CA HIS A 53 -4.06 1.22 2.33
C HIS A 53 -3.64 -0.12 1.73
N VAL A 54 -2.80 -0.88 2.44
CA VAL A 54 -2.35 -2.21 1.99
C VAL A 54 -3.53 -3.19 1.86
N ARG A 55 -4.49 -3.19 2.79
CA ARG A 55 -5.64 -4.10 2.71
C ARG A 55 -6.68 -3.69 1.67
N THR A 56 -6.87 -2.39 1.46
CA THR A 56 -7.92 -1.87 0.56
C THR A 56 -7.46 -1.78 -0.88
N PHE A 57 -6.20 -1.40 -1.12
CA PHE A 57 -5.66 -1.17 -2.46
C PHE A 57 -4.50 -2.11 -2.82
N GLY A 58 -4.06 -2.93 -1.86
CA GLY A 58 -3.08 -3.96 -2.14
C GLY A 58 -3.65 -5.08 -3.00
N LEU A 59 -2.73 -5.86 -3.54
CA LEU A 59 -3.07 -7.03 -4.34
C LEU A 59 -3.55 -8.10 -3.36
N GLY A 60 -4.78 -8.61 -3.55
CA GLY A 60 -5.42 -9.59 -2.66
C GLY A 60 -4.76 -10.97 -2.60
N TYR A 61 -3.50 -11.07 -3.03
CA TYR A 61 -2.65 -12.24 -3.01
C TYR A 61 -1.19 -11.78 -2.94
N ASP A 62 -0.35 -12.57 -2.26
CA ASP A 62 1.07 -12.28 -2.20
C ASP A 62 1.72 -12.56 -3.54
N ILE A 63 2.40 -11.53 -4.06
CA ILE A 63 3.24 -11.65 -5.24
C ILE A 63 4.69 -11.52 -4.84
N SER A 64 5.54 -12.31 -5.50
CA SER A 64 6.98 -12.17 -5.35
C SER A 64 7.43 -10.78 -5.79
N LYS A 65 8.59 -10.33 -5.29
CA LYS A 65 9.20 -9.06 -5.71
C LYS A 65 9.32 -8.98 -7.24
N ALA A 66 9.64 -10.08 -7.91
CA ALA A 66 9.73 -10.17 -9.37
C ALA A 66 8.36 -9.96 -10.04
N GLN A 67 7.31 -10.63 -9.55
CA GLN A 67 5.94 -10.46 -10.05
C GLN A 67 5.45 -9.02 -9.86
N ARG A 68 5.81 -8.36 -8.74
CA ARG A 68 5.47 -6.95 -8.50
C ARG A 68 6.17 -6.04 -9.50
N SER A 69 7.43 -6.29 -9.80
CA SER A 69 8.19 -5.55 -10.81
C SER A 69 7.62 -5.72 -12.23
N ILE A 70 7.03 -6.87 -12.54
CA ILE A 70 6.36 -7.10 -13.84
C ILE A 70 5.07 -6.28 -13.95
N LEU A 71 4.23 -6.28 -12.89
CA LEU A 71 2.96 -5.53 -12.89
C LEU A 71 3.14 -4.02 -12.93
N LEU A 72 4.21 -3.50 -12.32
CA LEU A 72 4.47 -2.05 -12.27
C LEU A 72 5.02 -1.47 -13.58
N GLY A 73 5.19 -2.30 -14.61
CA GLY A 73 5.80 -1.89 -15.86
C GLY A 73 7.30 -1.68 -15.68
N SER A 74 8.09 -2.43 -16.42
CA SER A 74 9.54 -2.36 -16.47
C SER A 74 10.07 -0.91 -16.57
N SER A 75 10.53 -0.37 -15.44
CA SER A 75 11.60 0.63 -15.36
C SER A 75 12.32 0.47 -14.03
N VAL A 76 12.85 -0.74 -13.80
CA VAL A 76 13.89 -0.94 -12.79
C VAL A 76 15.19 -0.47 -13.45
N ILE A 77 15.61 0.77 -13.19
CA ILE A 77 17.00 1.16 -13.44
C ILE A 77 17.85 0.43 -12.41
N LEU A 78 18.42 -0.69 -12.82
CA LEU A 78 19.47 -1.38 -12.07
C LEU A 78 20.72 -0.49 -12.14
N SER A 79 20.84 0.47 -11.22
CA SER A 79 22.11 1.14 -10.95
C SER A 79 23.02 0.19 -10.16
N SER A 80 23.38 -0.94 -10.78
CA SER A 80 24.57 -1.68 -10.41
C SER A 80 25.60 -1.40 -11.49
N LEU A 81 26.83 -1.05 -11.08
CA LEU A 81 28.01 -0.79 -11.90
C LEU A 81 28.25 0.69 -12.25
N ILE A 82 28.50 1.50 -11.23
CA ILE A 82 29.54 2.53 -11.34
C ILE A 82 30.57 2.25 -10.24
N ASN A 83 31.25 1.11 -10.36
CA ASN A 83 32.62 0.93 -9.91
C ASN A 83 33.18 -0.38 -10.49
N GLY A 84 34.17 -0.24 -11.36
CA GLY A 84 35.10 -1.32 -11.71
C GLY A 84 34.64 -2.28 -12.81
N ASN A 85 34.77 -1.83 -14.06
CA ASN A 85 35.30 -2.62 -15.20
C ASN A 85 35.18 -4.16 -15.10
N GLN A 86 34.12 -4.77 -15.68
CA GLN A 86 34.17 -6.05 -16.42
C GLN A 86 32.81 -6.47 -17.04
N ASN A 87 32.78 -6.42 -18.37
CA ASN A 87 32.14 -7.33 -19.35
C ASN A 87 30.75 -7.99 -19.13
N ARG A 88 29.86 -7.59 -20.05
CA ARG A 88 29.01 -8.40 -20.96
C ARG A 88 27.74 -9.11 -20.43
N GLU A 89 26.62 -8.53 -20.87
CA GLU A 89 25.57 -9.15 -21.70
C GLU A 89 25.04 -10.54 -21.28
N VAL A 90 23.80 -10.59 -20.78
CA VAL A 90 22.85 -11.63 -21.21
C VAL A 90 21.47 -11.00 -21.40
N PHE A 91 21.07 -10.96 -22.67
CA PHE A 91 19.74 -10.62 -23.16
C PHE A 91 18.70 -11.67 -22.74
N LEU A 92 17.46 -11.19 -22.63
CA LEU A 92 16.22 -11.96 -22.46
C LEU A 92 16.18 -13.21 -23.34
N ASN A 93 15.78 -14.34 -22.76
CA ASN A 93 15.18 -15.44 -23.51
C ASN A 93 13.90 -15.93 -22.83
N ARG A 94 12.80 -15.53 -23.49
CA ARG A 94 11.45 -16.10 -23.60
C ARG A 94 10.57 -16.26 -22.36
#